data_AF-A0A2T2NDR3-F1
#
_entry.id   AF-A0A2T2NDR3-F1
#
_cell.length_a   1.000
_cell.length_b   1.000
_cell.length_c   1.000
_cell.angle_alpha   90.00
_cell.angle_beta   90.00
_cell.angle_gamma   90.00
#
_symmetry.space_group_name_H-M   'P 1'
#
loop_
_entity.id
_entity.type
_entity.pdbx_description
1 polymer ?
#
loop_
_entity_poly.entity_id
_entity_poly.type
_entity_poly.pdbx_seq_one_letter_code
_entity_poly.pdbx_strand_id
1 'polypeptide(L)'
;MHVLSFRSILLLLGVLLPMIHALTIPNQHGVVRRDAKEYGGYDNVVDLDRRAKKKPSKPTKPTSKKADPPPVNTPTPAPPPPVNTPSKPADTPKPSPSPSKPADTPKPSPSPSKPAVTPQPSSSKPAGTPSPSSSKAASSISSSSNSGSSSSSASSSSVSSSSISAYIIPKPTKAVDTCLLPGVDCWGDFTDFDGVLDGSENDGELTRRNPNAYSYHVLEKRGDRPFDASLGGSGTLHFESLGYPAADKLFEDSKGKKLTKHGFNFTSDTMTDLSVKDAYKLPTKGSGWVVEHIVELQSVKRFIEAATTAGELSAVVPGQFFTDYWNKPIPKPDFDGRTQPTTYKGANWKKAENRTLNNLVFQALGSTYNRAEFVLCDSQINSYKERVWSFSSPMADDKFEQYTKDVVTGGITSNVHLSAIRTTLAVFSYLNNAEISKRLKQAVANVKLELANVPKIHNQNHNLDTLWEEFMKKHMEEVKDHGKEWLTKSINLAKKAYADEKKKLEAIKADLKKGTKNQAAIDKEKATLDASIKKLQTKERAAEKAVEDAEDKVAKATGAKKKTEKKAQEQAEVEHYKALKTLNLEKRKAHVLVLKNVDDLIDNINIAQKQLTGYETEVAKLKVPSAV
;
A
#
# COMPACT_ATOMS: atom_id res chain seq x y z
N MET A 1 33.24 -35.17 52.79
CA MET A 1 33.86 -34.41 51.68
C MET A 1 32.81 -34.20 50.61
N HIS A 2 32.43 -32.97 50.27
CA HIS A 2 31.76 -32.66 48.99
C HIS A 2 32.19 -31.26 48.55
N VAL A 3 32.84 -31.18 47.39
CA VAL A 3 33.29 -29.91 46.80
C VAL A 3 32.15 -29.34 45.98
N LEU A 4 31.48 -28.30 46.51
CA LEU A 4 30.49 -27.54 45.76
C LEU A 4 31.21 -26.68 44.71
N SER A 5 30.88 -26.90 43.44
CA SER A 5 31.51 -26.23 42.31
C SER A 5 31.15 -24.74 42.25
N PHE A 6 32.16 -23.90 42.05
CA PHE A 6 32.03 -22.43 41.90
C PHE A 6 31.06 -22.03 40.77
N ARG A 7 30.85 -22.90 39.77
CA ARG A 7 29.86 -22.70 38.69
C ARG A 7 28.42 -22.68 39.20
N SER A 8 28.09 -23.43 40.24
CA SER A 8 26.73 -23.47 40.80
C SER A 8 26.36 -22.18 41.54
N ILE A 9 27.36 -21.51 42.13
CA ILE A 9 27.18 -20.21 42.83
C ILE A 9 26.91 -19.09 41.81
N LEU A 10 27.64 -19.08 40.68
CA LEU A 10 27.43 -18.10 39.61
C LEU A 10 26.06 -18.24 38.93
N LEU A 11 25.55 -19.47 38.76
CA LEU A 11 24.21 -19.70 38.24
C LEU A 11 23.11 -19.24 39.21
N LEU A 12 23.30 -19.39 40.51
CA LEU A 12 22.37 -18.88 41.54
C LEU A 12 22.35 -17.34 41.58
N LEU A 13 23.51 -16.69 41.49
CA LEU A 13 23.60 -15.23 41.48
C LEU A 13 22.95 -14.60 40.23
N GLY A 14 23.07 -15.25 39.07
CA GLY A 14 22.44 -14.78 37.82
C GLY A 14 20.91 -14.74 37.84
N VAL A 15 20.26 -15.55 38.68
CA VAL A 15 18.79 -15.63 38.79
C VAL A 15 18.23 -14.72 39.89
N LEU A 16 19.03 -14.36 40.91
CA LEU A 16 18.59 -13.52 42.02
C LEU A 16 18.58 -12.01 41.71
N LEU A 17 19.52 -11.52 40.90
CA LEU A 17 19.65 -10.09 40.56
C LEU A 17 18.43 -9.46 39.84
N PRO A 18 17.72 -10.16 38.94
CA PRO A 18 16.49 -9.64 38.34
C PRO A 18 15.31 -9.57 39.32
N MET A 19 15.19 -10.52 40.27
CA MET A 19 14.10 -10.53 41.24
C MET A 19 14.19 -9.40 42.26
N ILE A 20 15.40 -8.97 42.64
CA ILE A 20 15.59 -7.85 43.58
C ILE A 20 15.12 -6.52 42.96
N HIS A 21 15.23 -6.33 41.64
CA HIS A 21 14.68 -5.15 40.95
C HIS A 21 13.14 -5.18 40.81
N ALA A 22 12.50 -6.36 40.91
CA ALA A 22 11.05 -6.48 40.88
C ALA A 22 10.37 -6.21 42.25
N LEU A 23 11.15 -6.08 43.33
CA LEU A 23 10.66 -5.95 44.71
C LEU A 23 10.76 -4.53 45.29
N THR A 24 11.16 -3.53 44.49
CA THR A 24 11.35 -2.13 44.92
C THR A 24 10.30 -1.16 44.38
N ILE A 25 9.08 -1.63 44.11
CA ILE A 25 7.91 -0.77 43.89
C ILE A 25 7.26 -0.49 45.26
N PRO A 26 7.26 0.76 45.77
CA PRO A 26 6.60 1.08 47.03
C PRO A 26 5.07 1.05 46.87
N ASN A 27 4.42 0.13 47.58
CA ASN A 27 2.96 0.15 47.77
C ASN A 27 2.53 1.41 48.55
N GLN A 28 1.62 2.19 47.99
CA GLN A 28 0.70 3.00 48.79
C GLN A 28 -0.74 2.75 48.35
N HIS A 29 -1.51 2.10 49.23
CA HIS A 29 -2.96 2.00 49.11
C HIS A 29 -3.60 3.31 49.59
N GLY A 30 -4.61 3.79 48.86
CA GLY A 30 -5.39 4.97 49.21
C GLY A 30 -6.70 5.02 48.45
N VAL A 31 -7.66 4.17 48.83
CA VAL A 31 -9.01 4.18 48.23
C VAL A 31 -9.82 5.34 48.81
N VAL A 32 -10.09 6.36 48.00
CA VAL A 32 -11.14 7.35 48.27
C VAL A 32 -11.94 7.59 46.98
N ARG A 33 -13.23 7.23 46.99
CA ARG A 33 -14.19 7.69 45.97
C ARG A 33 -14.53 9.16 46.24
N ARG A 34 -14.49 10.01 45.21
CA ARG A 34 -15.40 11.17 45.08
C ARG A 34 -15.43 11.73 43.66
N ASP A 35 -16.63 11.70 43.11
CA ASP A 35 -17.34 12.70 42.29
C ASP A 35 -16.60 13.50 41.21
N ALA A 36 -17.21 13.47 40.02
CA ALA A 36 -16.73 14.16 38.82
C ALA A 36 -16.78 15.69 38.93
N LYS A 37 -15.74 16.34 38.40
CA LYS A 37 -15.81 17.68 37.80
C LYS A 37 -14.88 17.79 36.59
N GLU A 38 -15.31 18.63 35.64
CA GLU A 38 -14.57 19.03 34.44
C GLU A 38 -13.18 19.59 34.75
N TYR A 39 -12.23 19.30 33.85
CA TYR A 39 -11.21 20.15 33.22
C TYR A 39 -10.31 19.17 32.44
N GLY A 40 -9.84 19.41 31.22
CA GLY A 40 -9.73 20.66 30.49
C GLY A 40 -8.28 20.87 30.08
N GLY A 41 -7.93 20.44 28.85
CA GLY A 41 -6.63 20.70 28.21
C GLY A 41 -5.59 19.58 28.33
N TYR A 42 -5.23 19.00 27.17
CA TYR A 42 -3.86 18.62 26.81
C TYR A 42 -3.74 18.42 25.29
N ASP A 43 -3.94 19.50 24.54
CA ASP A 43 -3.28 19.63 23.23
C ASP A 43 -1.82 19.99 23.47
N ASN A 44 -0.89 19.23 22.85
CA ASN A 44 0.37 19.71 22.24
C ASN A 44 1.27 18.53 21.83
N VAL A 45 2.18 18.79 20.87
CA VAL A 45 3.15 17.85 20.26
C VAL A 45 2.48 16.91 19.24
N VAL A 46 2.54 17.13 17.92
CA VAL A 46 3.62 17.73 17.10
C VAL A 46 3.07 18.70 16.06
N ASP A 47 3.59 19.93 16.02
CA ASP A 47 3.56 20.79 14.82
C ASP A 47 5.00 21.23 14.49
N LEU A 48 5.40 21.01 13.23
CA LEU A 48 6.73 21.32 12.72
C LEU A 48 6.64 21.80 11.27
N ASP A 49 6.06 22.98 11.07
CA ASP A 49 6.31 23.76 9.85
C ASP A 49 7.11 25.06 10.09
N ARG A 50 7.84 25.46 9.06
CA ARG A 50 9.14 26.11 9.17
C ARG A 50 9.09 27.55 8.69
N ARG A 51 8.96 28.53 9.60
CA ARG A 51 9.15 29.96 9.28
C ARG A 51 10.25 30.65 10.09
N ALA A 52 10.83 31.67 9.46
CA ALA A 52 12.16 32.19 9.78
C ALA A 52 12.21 33.08 11.05
N LYS A 53 13.35 33.00 11.76
CA LYS A 53 13.62 33.79 12.98
C LYS A 53 13.79 35.28 12.66
N LYS A 54 12.97 36.15 13.25
CA LYS A 54 13.31 37.56 13.52
C LYS A 54 13.84 37.67 14.97
N LYS A 55 14.88 38.48 15.18
CA LYS A 55 15.47 38.73 16.50
C LYS A 55 14.53 39.58 17.38
N PRO A 56 14.47 39.36 18.71
CA PRO A 56 13.72 40.21 19.62
C PRO A 56 14.50 41.51 19.95
N SER A 57 13.78 42.63 20.04
CA SER A 57 14.27 43.90 20.57
C SER A 57 13.99 44.02 22.08
N LYS A 58 14.85 44.77 22.80
CA LYS A 58 14.74 45.02 24.25
C LYS A 58 13.50 45.88 24.58
N PRO A 59 12.94 45.76 25.81
CA PRO A 59 11.86 46.63 26.29
C PRO A 59 12.40 48.00 26.72
N THR A 60 11.61 49.05 26.51
CA THR A 60 11.89 50.43 26.95
C THR A 60 10.77 50.94 27.85
N LYS A 61 11.13 51.69 28.90
CA LYS A 61 10.21 52.25 29.92
C LYS A 61 9.24 53.29 29.31
N PRO A 62 8.09 53.58 29.98
CA PRO A 62 7.06 54.46 29.46
C PRO A 62 7.38 55.95 29.68
N THR A 63 6.93 56.76 28.73
CA THR A 63 6.82 58.23 28.84
C THR A 63 5.47 58.72 28.29
N SER A 64 5.11 59.94 28.66
CA SER A 64 3.73 60.42 28.82
C SER A 64 3.02 60.92 27.55
N LYS A 65 1.68 60.87 27.60
CA LYS A 65 0.69 61.79 27.01
C LYS A 65 1.11 62.55 25.73
N LYS A 66 0.49 62.22 24.61
CA LYS A 66 0.18 63.20 23.54
C LYS A 66 -1.15 62.88 22.86
N ALA A 67 -1.71 63.89 22.20
CA ALA A 67 -3.12 64.01 21.83
C ALA A 67 -3.63 63.02 20.77
N ASP A 68 -4.96 62.92 20.68
CA ASP A 68 -5.69 62.13 19.70
C ASP A 68 -5.36 62.52 18.25
N PRO A 69 -5.19 61.54 17.34
CA PRO A 69 -5.02 61.82 15.92
C PRO A 69 -6.36 62.22 15.25
N PRO A 70 -6.34 63.07 14.22
CA PRO A 70 -7.54 63.45 13.48
C PRO A 70 -8.12 62.26 12.67
N PRO A 71 -9.41 62.32 12.27
CA PRO A 71 -10.06 61.22 11.57
C PRO A 71 -9.37 60.88 10.25
N VAL A 72 -9.14 59.59 10.04
CA VAL A 72 -8.56 59.06 8.80
C VAL A 72 -9.59 59.14 7.68
N ASN A 73 -9.31 59.95 6.65
CA ASN A 73 -10.10 59.96 5.43
C ASN A 73 -10.02 58.59 4.74
N THR A 74 -11.13 57.87 4.71
CA THR A 74 -11.28 56.62 3.97
C THR A 74 -11.25 56.91 2.46
N PRO A 75 -10.36 56.30 1.67
CA PRO A 75 -10.37 56.48 0.22
C PRO A 75 -11.63 55.85 -0.38
N THR A 76 -12.36 56.64 -1.18
CA THR A 76 -13.55 56.19 -1.92
C THR A 76 -13.17 55.05 -2.87
N PRO A 77 -13.99 53.98 -2.98
CA PRO A 77 -13.75 52.92 -3.96
C PRO A 77 -13.73 53.49 -5.39
N ALA A 78 -12.78 53.05 -6.21
CA ALA A 78 -12.75 53.41 -7.62
C ALA A 78 -14.01 52.86 -8.33
N PRO A 79 -14.61 53.61 -9.27
CA PRO A 79 -15.77 53.14 -10.02
C PRO A 79 -15.41 51.91 -10.87
N PRO A 80 -16.34 50.97 -11.07
CA PRO A 80 -16.10 49.80 -11.91
C PRO A 80 -15.81 50.20 -13.37
N PRO A 81 -15.00 49.42 -14.09
CA PRO A 81 -14.71 49.69 -15.51
C PRO A 81 -15.99 49.62 -16.35
N PRO A 82 -16.06 50.38 -17.47
CA PRO A 82 -17.27 50.47 -18.28
C PRO A 82 -17.65 49.12 -18.88
N VAL A 83 -18.95 48.82 -18.83
CA VAL A 83 -19.56 47.64 -19.46
C VAL A 83 -19.39 47.75 -20.97
N ASN A 84 -18.73 46.76 -21.59
CA ASN A 84 -18.66 46.67 -23.04
C ASN A 84 -20.05 46.36 -23.62
N THR A 85 -20.62 47.33 -24.33
CA THR A 85 -21.86 47.17 -25.11
C THR A 85 -21.68 46.08 -26.18
N PRO A 86 -22.69 45.22 -26.44
CA PRO A 86 -22.53 44.14 -27.42
C PRO A 86 -22.34 44.67 -28.85
N SER A 87 -21.32 44.18 -29.53
CA SER A 87 -21.15 44.42 -30.97
C SER A 87 -22.28 43.77 -31.77
N LYS A 88 -22.80 44.54 -32.72
CA LYS A 88 -23.84 44.20 -33.70
C LYS A 88 -23.63 42.80 -34.34
N PRO A 89 -24.70 42.01 -34.58
CA PRO A 89 -24.58 40.73 -35.30
C PRO A 89 -24.01 40.93 -36.71
N ALA A 90 -23.08 40.07 -37.10
CA ALA A 90 -22.58 39.98 -38.48
C ALA A 90 -23.51 39.11 -39.34
N ASP A 91 -23.62 39.44 -40.62
CA ASP A 91 -24.59 38.83 -41.54
C ASP A 91 -24.39 37.33 -41.79
N THR A 92 -25.52 36.63 -41.92
CA THR A 92 -25.60 35.18 -42.08
C THR A 92 -25.01 34.71 -43.43
N PRO A 93 -24.06 33.75 -43.45
CA PRO A 93 -23.64 33.13 -44.69
C PRO A 93 -24.77 32.34 -45.35
N LYS A 94 -24.99 32.61 -46.64
CA LYS A 94 -25.96 31.92 -47.51
C LYS A 94 -25.66 30.40 -47.58
N PRO A 95 -26.67 29.51 -47.51
CA PRO A 95 -26.43 28.07 -47.53
C PRO A 95 -25.87 27.60 -48.89
N SER A 96 -24.77 26.84 -48.84
CA SER A 96 -24.20 26.11 -49.98
C SER A 96 -24.76 24.67 -50.00
N PRO A 97 -24.75 23.97 -51.16
CA PRO A 97 -25.76 22.97 -51.46
C PRO A 97 -25.60 21.61 -50.75
N SER A 98 -26.73 20.91 -50.69
CA SER A 98 -26.93 19.59 -50.08
C SER A 98 -25.86 18.56 -50.50
N PRO A 99 -25.31 17.77 -49.56
CA PRO A 99 -24.45 16.64 -49.91
C PRO A 99 -25.25 15.56 -50.65
N SER A 100 -24.68 15.06 -51.74
CA SER A 100 -25.29 14.05 -52.59
C SER A 100 -25.52 12.72 -51.87
N LYS A 101 -26.75 12.21 -52.03
CA LYS A 101 -27.21 10.82 -51.98
C LYS A 101 -26.12 9.75 -51.70
N PRO A 102 -26.24 8.92 -50.64
CA PRO A 102 -25.40 7.74 -50.45
C PRO A 102 -25.49 6.81 -51.67
N ALA A 103 -24.35 6.29 -52.12
CA ALA A 103 -24.30 5.31 -53.20
C ALA A 103 -24.84 3.94 -52.73
N ASP A 104 -25.50 3.22 -53.63
CA ASP A 104 -26.18 1.96 -53.34
C ASP A 104 -25.21 0.86 -52.86
N THR A 105 -25.60 0.17 -51.77
CA THR A 105 -24.92 -1.04 -51.29
C THR A 105 -24.94 -2.16 -52.34
N PRO A 106 -23.79 -2.77 -52.69
CA PRO A 106 -23.77 -3.92 -53.59
C PRO A 106 -24.48 -5.15 -53.02
N LYS A 107 -25.37 -5.72 -53.82
CA LYS A 107 -26.11 -6.96 -53.58
C LYS A 107 -25.15 -8.18 -53.51
N PRO A 108 -25.33 -9.13 -52.58
CA PRO A 108 -24.45 -10.31 -52.47
C PRO A 108 -24.83 -11.43 -53.46
N SER A 109 -23.86 -11.91 -54.24
CA SER A 109 -23.91 -13.18 -55.00
C SER A 109 -22.60 -13.44 -55.75
N PRO A 110 -22.26 -14.69 -56.14
CA PRO A 110 -22.48 -15.97 -55.46
C PRO A 110 -21.13 -16.70 -55.18
N SER A 111 -21.21 -17.89 -54.58
CA SER A 111 -20.07 -18.77 -54.26
C SER A 111 -19.34 -19.34 -55.49
N PRO A 112 -18.00 -19.48 -55.47
CA PRO A 112 -17.27 -20.39 -56.35
C PRO A 112 -16.53 -21.53 -55.61
N SER A 113 -16.44 -22.67 -56.29
CA SER A 113 -16.00 -23.98 -55.81
C SER A 113 -14.48 -24.16 -55.61
N LYS A 114 -14.11 -25.07 -54.67
CA LYS A 114 -13.03 -26.12 -54.68
C LYS A 114 -11.77 -25.93 -55.57
N PRO A 115 -10.57 -26.34 -55.08
CA PRO A 115 -10.19 -27.77 -55.22
C PRO A 115 -9.26 -28.39 -54.13
N ALA A 116 -9.17 -29.75 -54.15
CA ALA A 116 -8.16 -30.71 -53.61
C ALA A 116 -7.60 -30.54 -52.17
N VAL A 117 -7.75 -31.47 -51.20
CA VAL A 117 -7.22 -32.87 -51.09
C VAL A 117 -5.66 -32.88 -51.07
N THR A 118 -4.94 -33.36 -50.03
CA THR A 118 -4.77 -34.78 -49.59
C THR A 118 -4.45 -34.90 -48.05
N PRO A 119 -4.08 -36.05 -47.43
CA PRO A 119 -5.01 -36.77 -46.54
C PRO A 119 -4.60 -36.91 -45.06
N GLN A 120 -5.59 -37.31 -44.25
CA GLN A 120 -5.49 -37.68 -42.84
C GLN A 120 -5.55 -39.23 -42.69
N PRO A 121 -4.78 -39.87 -41.80
CA PRO A 121 -5.02 -41.24 -41.36
C PRO A 121 -6.02 -41.31 -40.20
N SER A 122 -6.92 -42.29 -40.24
CA SER A 122 -7.98 -42.54 -39.27
C SER A 122 -7.52 -43.37 -38.06
N SER A 123 -8.19 -43.18 -36.92
CA SER A 123 -8.08 -44.07 -35.75
C SER A 123 -9.45 -44.65 -35.41
N SER A 124 -9.60 -45.97 -35.48
CA SER A 124 -10.80 -46.71 -35.09
C SER A 124 -10.51 -47.72 -33.96
N LYS A 125 -11.45 -47.78 -33.00
CA LYS A 125 -11.68 -48.83 -31.97
C LYS A 125 -11.71 -50.26 -32.58
N PRO A 126 -11.73 -51.39 -31.79
CA PRO A 126 -12.11 -51.53 -30.37
C PRO A 126 -11.37 -52.59 -29.48
N ALA A 127 -11.81 -52.66 -28.20
CA ALA A 127 -12.00 -53.86 -27.35
C ALA A 127 -10.80 -54.58 -26.66
N GLY A 128 -11.06 -55.09 -25.43
CA GLY A 128 -10.44 -56.32 -24.89
C GLY A 128 -9.53 -56.21 -23.66
N THR A 129 -10.03 -56.64 -22.49
CA THR A 129 -9.28 -57.12 -21.28
C THR A 129 -8.44 -58.39 -21.55
N PRO A 130 -7.53 -58.90 -20.66
CA PRO A 130 -7.37 -58.63 -19.21
C PRO A 130 -5.91 -58.50 -18.62
N SER A 131 -5.86 -58.24 -17.30
CA SER A 131 -4.78 -58.46 -16.30
C SER A 131 -4.26 -59.93 -16.18
N PRO A 132 -3.28 -60.29 -15.29
CA PRO A 132 -2.20 -59.55 -14.57
C PRO A 132 -0.80 -60.26 -14.55
N SER A 133 0.13 -59.80 -13.68
CA SER A 133 1.35 -60.49 -13.18
C SER A 133 2.56 -60.48 -14.15
N SER A 134 3.81 -60.12 -13.81
CA SER A 134 4.56 -59.93 -12.54
C SER A 134 5.85 -59.06 -12.85
N SER A 135 6.85 -58.79 -11.99
CA SER A 135 7.19 -59.25 -10.63
C SER A 135 8.06 -58.22 -9.80
N LYS A 136 9.05 -58.73 -9.07
CA LYS A 136 10.13 -58.18 -8.22
C LYS A 136 11.17 -57.37 -9.04
N ALA A 137 12.07 -56.57 -8.45
CA ALA A 137 12.65 -56.63 -7.11
C ALA A 137 13.07 -55.27 -6.54
N ALA A 138 13.24 -55.21 -5.21
CA ALA A 138 13.87 -54.11 -4.49
C ALA A 138 15.30 -54.49 -4.07
N SER A 139 16.16 -53.51 -3.87
CA SER A 139 17.37 -53.65 -3.04
C SER A 139 17.75 -52.34 -2.36
N SER A 140 17.69 -52.38 -1.03
CA SER A 140 18.25 -51.40 -0.10
C SER A 140 19.75 -51.62 0.10
N ILE A 141 20.54 -50.57 0.29
CA ILE A 141 21.84 -50.68 0.97
C ILE A 141 21.96 -49.60 2.04
N SER A 142 22.30 -50.07 3.25
CA SER A 142 22.52 -49.24 4.44
C SER A 142 24.01 -49.12 4.76
N SER A 143 24.34 -48.03 5.44
CA SER A 143 25.57 -47.75 6.21
C SER A 143 26.40 -48.93 6.73
N SER A 144 27.74 -48.79 6.72
CA SER A 144 28.56 -48.89 7.94
C SER A 144 30.02 -48.41 7.75
N SER A 145 30.66 -48.16 8.90
CA SER A 145 32.07 -47.84 9.21
C SER A 145 33.14 -48.75 8.53
N ASN A 146 34.46 -48.45 8.51
CA ASN A 146 35.27 -48.00 9.65
C ASN A 146 36.72 -47.51 9.32
N SER A 147 37.32 -46.79 10.27
CA SER A 147 38.76 -46.74 10.65
C SER A 147 39.90 -46.61 9.61
N GLY A 148 40.53 -45.42 9.58
CA GLY A 148 41.88 -45.22 10.16
C GLY A 148 43.14 -45.42 9.30
N SER A 149 43.95 -44.35 9.15
CA SER A 149 45.41 -44.35 9.35
C SER A 149 46.02 -42.95 9.32
N SER A 150 47.08 -42.75 10.11
CA SER A 150 47.82 -41.50 10.27
C SER A 150 49.02 -41.39 9.34
N SER A 151 49.24 -40.24 8.72
CA SER A 151 50.57 -39.86 8.20
C SER A 151 50.82 -38.36 8.37
N SER A 152 51.95 -38.04 8.99
CA SER A 152 52.46 -36.69 9.16
C SER A 152 53.08 -36.19 7.86
N SER A 153 52.70 -35.00 7.41
CA SER A 153 53.38 -34.28 6.33
C SER A 153 53.44 -32.79 6.65
N ALA A 154 54.56 -32.17 6.28
CA ALA A 154 55.02 -30.92 6.88
C ALA A 154 54.22 -29.68 6.42
N SER A 155 54.12 -28.72 7.33
CA SER A 155 53.53 -27.41 7.07
C SER A 155 54.33 -26.61 6.04
N SER A 156 53.94 -26.67 4.77
CA SER A 156 54.19 -25.57 3.84
C SER A 156 53.10 -24.53 4.03
N SER A 157 53.40 -23.49 4.81
CA SER A 157 52.54 -22.32 4.94
C SER A 157 52.58 -21.50 3.64
N SER A 158 51.96 -22.03 2.59
CA SER A 158 51.49 -21.20 1.49
C SER A 158 50.56 -20.16 2.10
N VAL A 159 51.01 -18.91 2.09
CA VAL A 159 50.17 -17.79 2.46
C VAL A 159 49.07 -17.76 1.40
N SER A 160 47.93 -18.37 1.72
CA SER A 160 46.70 -18.18 0.96
C SER A 160 46.43 -16.69 0.98
N SER A 161 46.90 -16.03 -0.07
CA SER A 161 46.53 -14.68 -0.45
C SER A 161 45.02 -14.72 -0.53
N SER A 162 44.42 -14.31 0.58
CA SER A 162 42.98 -14.36 0.80
C SER A 162 42.46 -13.27 -0.10
N SER A 163 42.26 -13.63 -1.37
CA SER A 163 41.95 -12.76 -2.48
C SER A 163 40.58 -12.21 -2.17
N ILE A 164 40.62 -11.05 -1.51
CA ILE A 164 39.49 -10.43 -0.82
C ILE A 164 38.35 -10.42 -1.81
N SER A 165 37.35 -11.25 -1.53
CA SER A 165 36.23 -11.46 -2.44
C SER A 165 35.67 -10.08 -2.73
N ALA A 166 35.74 -9.68 -4.00
CA ALA A 166 35.31 -8.35 -4.39
C ALA A 166 33.88 -8.18 -3.87
N TYR A 167 33.67 -7.21 -2.97
CA TYR A 167 32.39 -7.04 -2.30
C TYR A 167 31.34 -6.75 -3.37
N ILE A 168 30.61 -7.79 -3.79
CA ILE A 168 29.61 -7.69 -4.85
C ILE A 168 28.53 -6.77 -4.32
N ILE A 169 28.52 -5.53 -4.81
CA ILE A 169 27.43 -4.60 -4.56
C ILE A 169 26.20 -5.20 -5.27
N PRO A 170 25.14 -5.61 -4.54
CA PRO A 170 24.04 -6.33 -5.14
C PRO A 170 23.32 -5.46 -6.18
N LYS A 171 23.19 -5.97 -7.40
CA LYS A 171 22.36 -5.34 -8.43
C LYS A 171 20.89 -5.52 -8.02
N PRO A 172 20.09 -4.45 -7.88
CA PRO A 172 18.69 -4.52 -7.44
C PRO A 172 17.80 -5.06 -8.56
N THR A 173 17.89 -6.35 -8.87
CA THR A 173 17.03 -6.99 -9.88
C THR A 173 15.64 -7.32 -9.34
N LYS A 174 15.54 -7.57 -8.03
CA LYS A 174 14.31 -7.97 -7.33
C LYS A 174 13.72 -6.83 -6.49
N ALA A 175 12.42 -6.63 -6.63
CA ALA A 175 11.59 -5.81 -5.77
C ALA A 175 11.49 -6.40 -4.35
N VAL A 176 11.38 -5.50 -3.38
CA VAL A 176 10.97 -5.81 -2.00
C VAL A 176 9.53 -5.35 -1.77
N ASP A 177 8.85 -6.00 -0.84
CA ASP A 177 7.62 -5.45 -0.27
C ASP A 177 7.97 -4.20 0.56
N THR A 178 7.36 -3.07 0.22
CA THR A 178 7.57 -1.81 0.93
C THR A 178 6.81 -1.73 2.26
N CYS A 179 5.79 -2.58 2.45
CA CYS A 179 4.98 -2.62 3.66
C CYS A 179 5.67 -3.30 4.84
N LEU A 180 6.83 -3.93 4.58
CA LEU A 180 7.75 -4.46 5.58
C LEU A 180 8.92 -3.50 5.88
N LEU A 181 8.88 -2.26 5.36
CA LEU A 181 9.92 -1.27 5.60
C LEU A 181 9.62 -0.45 6.87
N PRO A 182 10.59 -0.27 7.78
CA PRO A 182 10.35 0.40 9.06
C PRO A 182 9.83 1.84 8.94
N GLY A 183 8.58 2.05 9.36
CA GLY A 183 7.91 3.35 9.31
C GLY A 183 7.22 3.67 7.99
N VAL A 184 7.02 2.68 7.11
CA VAL A 184 6.09 2.78 5.96
C VAL A 184 4.73 2.25 6.41
N ASP A 185 3.78 3.15 6.64
CA ASP A 185 2.42 2.76 6.93
C ASP A 185 1.66 2.39 5.65
N CYS A 186 1.59 1.09 5.37
CA CYS A 186 0.71 0.54 4.35
C CYS A 186 -0.71 0.23 4.84
N TRP A 187 -0.91 0.12 6.15
CA TRP A 187 -2.12 -0.49 6.69
C TRP A 187 -3.15 0.54 7.13
N GLY A 188 -2.72 1.78 7.37
CA GLY A 188 -3.44 2.85 8.02
C GLY A 188 -3.35 2.72 9.54
N ASP A 189 -3.37 3.83 10.26
CA ASP A 189 -3.64 3.81 11.69
C ASP A 189 -5.14 3.54 11.93
N PHE A 190 -5.49 2.25 11.90
CA PHE A 190 -6.82 1.78 12.24
C PHE A 190 -6.95 1.45 13.74
N THR A 191 -6.03 1.90 14.60
CA THR A 191 -6.01 1.45 16.00
C THR A 191 -7.14 1.98 16.88
N ASP A 192 -7.92 2.94 16.36
CA ASP A 192 -9.12 3.53 16.98
C ASP A 192 -10.45 2.90 16.50
N PHE A 193 -10.41 1.92 15.57
CA PHE A 193 -11.62 1.24 15.10
C PHE A 193 -11.84 -0.07 15.88
N ASP A 194 -12.71 -0.01 16.90
CA ASP A 194 -13.27 -1.19 17.58
C ASP A 194 -14.20 -1.97 16.63
N GLY A 195 -13.60 -2.63 15.63
CA GLY A 195 -14.32 -3.44 14.64
C GLY A 195 -15.04 -4.60 15.32
N VAL A 196 -16.36 -4.65 15.16
CA VAL A 196 -17.19 -5.77 15.61
C VAL A 196 -16.68 -7.06 14.96
N LEU A 197 -16.14 -7.97 15.78
CA LEU A 197 -15.79 -9.33 15.35
C LEU A 197 -17.01 -9.97 14.68
N ASP A 198 -16.80 -10.72 13.60
CA ASP A 198 -17.90 -11.26 12.81
C ASP A 198 -18.83 -12.10 13.70
N GLY A 199 -20.09 -11.65 13.78
CA GLY A 199 -21.08 -12.18 14.70
C GLY A 199 -21.53 -13.60 14.34
N SER A 200 -20.67 -14.58 14.57
CA SER A 200 -21.03 -15.97 14.65
C SER A 200 -21.52 -16.28 16.07
N GLU A 201 -22.72 -15.78 16.40
CA GLU A 201 -23.44 -16.11 17.65
C GLU A 201 -23.83 -17.61 17.77
N ASN A 202 -23.21 -18.52 17.02
CA ASN A 202 -23.56 -19.95 16.98
C ASN A 202 -22.42 -20.94 16.60
N ASP A 203 -21.13 -20.56 16.56
CA ASP A 203 -20.02 -21.53 16.39
C ASP A 203 -18.97 -21.49 17.51
N GLY A 204 -19.45 -21.79 18.73
CA GLY A 204 -18.64 -21.92 19.93
C GLY A 204 -17.64 -23.09 19.95
N GLU A 205 -16.75 -23.20 18.96
CA GLU A 205 -15.58 -24.10 19.01
C GLU A 205 -14.34 -23.72 18.15
N LEU A 206 -14.28 -22.54 17.51
CA LEU A 206 -13.22 -22.22 16.52
C LEU A 206 -12.02 -21.35 17.00
N THR A 207 -11.86 -21.11 18.30
CA THR A 207 -10.78 -20.25 18.85
C THR A 207 -9.46 -20.95 19.18
N ARG A 208 -9.13 -22.11 18.56
CA ARG A 208 -7.84 -22.80 18.76
C ARG A 208 -7.08 -23.15 17.48
N ARG A 209 -5.81 -22.74 17.46
CA ARG A 209 -4.72 -23.03 16.48
C ARG A 209 -4.80 -22.30 15.13
N ASN A 210 -3.98 -21.25 14.96
CA ASN A 210 -2.81 -21.28 14.05
C ASN A 210 -2.03 -19.95 14.19
N PRO A 211 -0.70 -19.97 14.47
CA PRO A 211 0.12 -18.77 14.70
C PRO A 211 0.14 -17.68 13.58
N ASN A 212 0.54 -18.04 12.35
CA ASN A 212 1.07 -17.06 11.39
C ASN A 212 -0.03 -16.25 10.67
N ALA A 213 -0.44 -15.11 11.21
CA ALA A 213 -1.38 -14.22 10.53
C ALA A 213 -1.25 -12.73 10.92
N TYR A 214 -1.17 -11.88 9.89
CA TYR A 214 -1.25 -10.41 9.87
C TYR A 214 -2.64 -9.86 10.29
N SER A 215 -3.24 -10.44 11.35
CA SER A 215 -4.70 -10.59 11.39
C SER A 215 -5.50 -9.46 12.03
N TYR A 216 -4.92 -8.55 12.82
CA TYR A 216 -5.74 -7.63 13.64
C TYR A 216 -6.31 -6.47 12.80
N HIS A 217 -5.46 -5.61 12.22
CA HIS A 217 -5.90 -4.56 11.29
C HIS A 217 -6.68 -5.11 10.07
N VAL A 218 -6.42 -6.35 9.69
CA VAL A 218 -7.07 -7.02 8.55
C VAL A 218 -8.46 -7.59 8.92
N LEU A 219 -8.78 -7.77 10.21
CA LEU A 219 -10.13 -8.13 10.67
C LEU A 219 -10.98 -6.89 10.94
N GLU A 220 -10.42 -5.86 11.58
CA GLU A 220 -11.11 -4.57 11.84
C GLU A 220 -11.61 -3.93 10.53
N LYS A 221 -10.83 -3.99 9.44
CA LYS A 221 -11.25 -3.52 8.12
C LYS A 221 -12.50 -4.20 7.53
N ARG A 222 -12.93 -5.36 8.04
CA ARG A 222 -13.98 -6.21 7.43
C ARG A 222 -15.36 -6.07 8.05
N GLY A 223 -15.46 -5.42 9.22
CA GLY A 223 -16.73 -5.05 9.82
C GLY A 223 -17.40 -3.89 9.10
N ASP A 224 -18.45 -3.37 9.72
CA ASP A 224 -19.05 -2.12 9.27
C ASP A 224 -18.09 -0.97 9.66
N ARG A 225 -17.58 -0.20 8.68
CA ARG A 225 -16.58 0.86 8.88
C ARG A 225 -17.29 2.22 8.96
N PRO A 226 -17.15 3.00 10.04
CA PRO A 226 -17.78 4.31 10.13
C PRO A 226 -17.08 5.36 9.26
N PHE A 227 -17.89 6.30 8.78
CA PHE A 227 -17.52 7.43 7.96
C PHE A 227 -18.30 8.68 8.39
N ASP A 228 -17.57 9.79 8.49
CA ASP A 228 -18.11 11.10 8.80
C ASP A 228 -17.96 12.00 7.57
N ALA A 229 -19.04 12.29 6.85
CA ALA A 229 -19.02 13.23 5.72
C ALA A 229 -19.41 14.64 6.19
N SER A 230 -18.63 15.65 5.82
CA SER A 230 -19.01 17.05 6.04
C SER A 230 -20.17 17.44 5.10
N LEU A 231 -21.21 18.05 5.65
CA LEU A 231 -22.36 18.59 4.90
C LEU A 231 -22.33 20.13 4.87
N GLY A 232 -21.15 20.73 5.04
CA GLY A 232 -20.98 22.17 5.17
C GLY A 232 -21.79 22.74 6.34
N GLY A 233 -22.69 23.70 6.04
CA GLY A 233 -23.56 24.33 7.03
C GLY A 233 -24.61 23.41 7.68
N SER A 234 -24.82 22.19 7.16
CA SER A 234 -25.76 21.21 7.71
C SER A 234 -25.13 20.24 8.74
N GLY A 235 -23.86 20.42 9.10
CA GLY A 235 -23.17 19.58 10.08
C GLY A 235 -22.45 18.38 9.46
N THR A 236 -22.52 17.22 10.12
CA THR A 236 -21.82 15.98 9.74
C THR A 236 -22.80 14.84 9.58
N LEU A 237 -22.67 14.07 8.50
CA LEU A 237 -23.36 12.78 8.35
C LEU A 237 -22.47 11.66 8.86
N HIS A 238 -22.91 10.97 9.90
CA HIS A 238 -22.34 9.70 10.36
C HIS A 238 -23.03 8.53 9.64
N PHE A 239 -22.27 7.61 9.07
CA PHE A 239 -22.78 6.41 8.39
C PHE A 239 -21.71 5.31 8.33
N GLU A 240 -22.08 4.08 7.98
CA GLU A 240 -21.18 2.92 8.02
C GLU A 240 -21.21 2.14 6.69
N SER A 241 -20.08 1.56 6.28
CA SER A 241 -20.07 0.57 5.19
C SER A 241 -20.67 -0.76 5.64
N LEU A 242 -21.01 -1.63 4.69
CA LEU A 242 -21.35 -3.02 4.99
C LEU A 242 -20.12 -3.93 5.05
N GLY A 243 -20.05 -4.77 6.07
CA GLY A 243 -18.99 -5.75 6.27
C GLY A 243 -18.91 -6.82 5.18
N TYR A 244 -17.73 -7.39 5.01
CA TYR A 244 -17.35 -8.23 3.87
C TYR A 244 -16.46 -9.43 4.26
N PRO A 245 -16.42 -10.51 3.47
CA PRO A 245 -15.80 -11.75 3.92
C PRO A 245 -14.27 -11.64 3.97
N ALA A 246 -13.65 -12.54 4.73
CA ALA A 246 -12.21 -12.75 4.68
C ALA A 246 -11.72 -13.29 3.33
N ALA A 247 -10.42 -13.15 3.04
CA ALA A 247 -9.81 -13.57 1.78
C ALA A 247 -9.94 -15.08 1.50
N ASP A 248 -9.79 -15.90 2.55
CA ASP A 248 -10.07 -17.33 2.52
C ASP A 248 -11.57 -17.62 2.40
N LYS A 249 -12.43 -16.82 3.04
CA LYS A 249 -13.89 -17.03 3.04
C LYS A 249 -14.62 -16.55 1.79
N LEU A 250 -14.03 -15.67 0.99
CA LEU A 250 -14.66 -15.05 -0.19
C LEU A 250 -15.30 -16.09 -1.13
N PHE A 251 -14.59 -17.22 -1.36
CA PHE A 251 -14.98 -18.26 -2.33
C PHE A 251 -15.38 -19.62 -1.71
N GLU A 252 -15.48 -19.74 -0.38
CA GLU A 252 -15.67 -21.03 0.31
C GLU A 252 -17.13 -21.47 0.47
N ASP A 253 -18.05 -20.56 0.78
CA ASP A 253 -19.44 -20.89 1.08
C ASP A 253 -20.33 -21.06 -0.18
N SER A 254 -21.62 -21.31 0.01
CA SER A 254 -22.59 -21.54 -1.08
C SER A 254 -22.84 -20.31 -1.97
N LYS A 255 -22.46 -19.10 -1.54
CA LYS A 255 -22.47 -17.87 -2.34
C LYS A 255 -21.13 -17.74 -3.07
N GLY A 256 -20.02 -17.83 -2.34
CA GLY A 256 -18.66 -17.72 -2.86
C GLY A 256 -18.32 -18.76 -3.94
N LYS A 257 -18.80 -20.00 -3.79
CA LYS A 257 -18.61 -21.09 -4.75
C LYS A 257 -19.19 -20.84 -6.15
N LYS A 258 -20.10 -19.87 -6.30
CA LYS A 258 -20.74 -19.52 -7.58
C LYS A 258 -20.02 -18.39 -8.32
N LEU A 259 -19.03 -17.77 -7.69
CA LEU A 259 -18.28 -16.64 -8.26
C LEU A 259 -17.13 -17.14 -9.12
N THR A 260 -16.84 -16.43 -10.21
CA THR A 260 -15.57 -16.56 -10.91
C THR A 260 -14.46 -16.10 -9.96
N LYS A 261 -13.43 -16.93 -9.80
CA LYS A 261 -12.35 -16.70 -8.85
C LYS A 261 -11.23 -15.93 -9.53
N HIS A 262 -10.91 -14.75 -9.00
CA HIS A 262 -9.87 -13.87 -9.52
C HIS A 262 -8.95 -13.44 -8.37
N GLY A 263 -7.65 -13.34 -8.63
CA GLY A 263 -6.66 -12.92 -7.65
C GLY A 263 -5.49 -12.22 -8.32
N PHE A 264 -5.38 -10.90 -8.14
CA PHE A 264 -4.42 -10.07 -8.84
C PHE A 264 -3.12 -9.86 -8.06
N ASN A 265 -1.99 -10.23 -8.67
CA ASN A 265 -0.66 -10.04 -8.11
C ASN A 265 0.31 -9.61 -9.23
N PHE A 266 1.50 -9.14 -8.84
CA PHE A 266 2.60 -8.89 -9.76
C PHE A 266 2.92 -10.12 -10.62
N THR A 267 3.30 -9.91 -11.88
CA THR A 267 3.67 -11.00 -12.79
C THR A 267 4.96 -11.69 -12.37
N SER A 268 5.92 -10.94 -11.82
CA SER A 268 7.19 -11.39 -11.23
C SER A 268 7.64 -10.46 -10.10
N ASP A 269 8.74 -10.80 -9.44
CA ASP A 269 9.43 -9.92 -8.48
C ASP A 269 10.47 -9.01 -9.16
N THR A 270 10.55 -8.95 -10.49
CA THR A 270 11.59 -8.19 -11.20
C THR A 270 11.29 -6.68 -11.18
N MET A 271 12.30 -5.84 -10.90
CA MET A 271 12.12 -4.39 -10.82
C MET A 271 11.57 -3.74 -12.11
N THR A 272 11.91 -4.29 -13.28
CA THR A 272 11.43 -3.80 -14.59
C THR A 272 9.99 -4.21 -14.91
N ASP A 273 9.45 -5.23 -14.23
CA ASP A 273 8.13 -5.77 -14.50
C ASP A 273 7.09 -5.08 -13.61
N LEU A 274 6.33 -4.17 -14.22
CA LEU A 274 5.24 -3.41 -13.59
C LEU A 274 3.89 -4.12 -13.70
N SER A 275 3.82 -5.25 -14.39
CA SER A 275 2.54 -5.83 -14.80
C SER A 275 1.85 -6.58 -13.66
N VAL A 276 0.54 -6.38 -13.57
CA VAL A 276 -0.36 -7.09 -12.66
C VAL A 276 -1.25 -8.02 -13.47
N LYS A 277 -1.26 -9.30 -13.10
CA LYS A 277 -2.04 -10.35 -13.77
C LYS A 277 -3.00 -11.02 -12.80
N ASP A 278 -4.05 -11.63 -13.35
CA ASP A 278 -4.81 -12.62 -12.59
C ASP A 278 -3.91 -13.86 -12.38
N ALA A 279 -3.49 -14.05 -11.15
CA ALA A 279 -2.66 -15.11 -10.64
C ALA A 279 -3.40 -15.87 -9.52
N TYR A 280 -4.74 -15.98 -9.62
CA TYR A 280 -5.57 -16.60 -8.60
C TYR A 280 -4.98 -17.92 -8.09
N LYS A 281 -4.76 -17.96 -6.78
CA LYS A 281 -4.47 -19.15 -5.99
C LYS A 281 -5.42 -19.11 -4.80
N LEU A 282 -5.86 -20.28 -4.34
CA LEU A 282 -6.65 -20.37 -3.11
C LEU A 282 -5.81 -19.78 -1.96
N PRO A 283 -6.27 -18.72 -1.27
CA PRO A 283 -5.50 -18.11 -0.20
C PRO A 283 -5.30 -19.10 0.95
N THR A 284 -4.05 -19.32 1.34
CA THR A 284 -3.75 -19.85 2.66
C THR A 284 -3.79 -18.72 3.69
N LYS A 285 -4.03 -19.02 4.96
CA LYS A 285 -3.98 -18.01 6.02
C LYS A 285 -2.60 -17.32 6.03
N GLY A 286 -2.57 -15.99 5.91
CA GLY A 286 -1.32 -15.20 5.88
C GLY A 286 -0.64 -15.07 4.50
N SER A 287 -1.27 -15.48 3.41
CA SER A 287 -0.69 -15.51 2.05
C SER A 287 -0.53 -14.16 1.31
N GLY A 288 -0.61 -13.02 2.00
CA GLY A 288 -0.53 -11.68 1.38
C GLY A 288 -1.77 -11.25 0.58
N TRP A 289 -2.77 -12.12 0.41
CA TRP A 289 -4.03 -11.81 -0.26
C TRP A 289 -5.02 -11.06 0.64
N VAL A 290 -5.63 -10.00 0.11
CA VAL A 290 -6.76 -9.29 0.72
C VAL A 290 -7.99 -9.35 -0.19
N VAL A 291 -9.20 -9.30 0.39
CA VAL A 291 -10.42 -9.02 -0.37
C VAL A 291 -10.42 -7.55 -0.74
N GLU A 292 -10.79 -7.28 -1.98
CA GLU A 292 -10.54 -6.00 -2.62
C GLU A 292 -11.84 -5.35 -3.12
N HIS A 293 -12.09 -4.12 -2.65
CA HIS A 293 -13.10 -3.22 -3.18
C HIS A 293 -12.53 -2.49 -4.39
N ILE A 294 -13.13 -2.74 -5.57
CA ILE A 294 -12.66 -2.15 -6.84
C ILE A 294 -12.86 -0.63 -6.86
N VAL A 295 -13.99 -0.18 -6.32
CA VAL A 295 -14.27 1.23 -6.00
C VAL A 295 -14.17 1.35 -4.48
N GLU A 296 -13.25 2.18 -4.00
CA GLU A 296 -12.98 2.28 -2.57
C GLU A 296 -14.14 2.83 -1.77
N LEU A 297 -14.29 2.37 -0.52
CA LEU A 297 -15.41 2.71 0.35
C LEU A 297 -15.49 4.22 0.66
N GLN A 298 -14.35 4.90 0.83
CA GLN A 298 -14.31 6.36 1.03
C GLN A 298 -14.83 7.19 -0.16
N SER A 299 -15.07 6.58 -1.33
CA SER A 299 -15.71 7.26 -2.47
C SER A 299 -17.13 7.72 -2.12
N VAL A 300 -17.85 7.00 -1.25
CA VAL A 300 -19.19 7.39 -0.79
C VAL A 300 -19.14 8.69 0.02
N LYS A 301 -18.23 8.77 1.00
CA LYS A 301 -17.98 9.99 1.78
C LYS A 301 -17.65 11.17 0.85
N ARG A 302 -16.69 10.99 -0.05
CA ARG A 302 -16.22 12.04 -0.97
C ARG A 302 -17.30 12.50 -1.95
N PHE A 303 -18.15 11.58 -2.40
CA PHE A 303 -19.32 11.93 -3.21
C PHE A 303 -20.30 12.83 -2.45
N ILE A 304 -20.63 12.50 -1.19
CA ILE A 304 -21.54 13.29 -0.37
C ILE A 304 -20.96 14.70 -0.10
N GLU A 305 -19.66 14.77 0.21
CA GLU A 305 -18.94 16.04 0.39
C GLU A 305 -18.91 16.89 -0.90
N ALA A 306 -18.63 16.27 -2.06
CA ALA A 306 -18.67 16.94 -3.36
C ALA A 306 -20.09 17.39 -3.76
N ALA A 307 -21.11 16.53 -3.54
CA ALA A 307 -22.50 16.83 -3.86
C ALA A 307 -23.10 17.94 -2.99
N THR A 308 -22.58 18.16 -1.77
CA THR A 308 -23.00 19.26 -0.89
C THR A 308 -22.17 20.54 -1.05
N THR A 309 -21.06 20.50 -1.80
CA THR A 309 -20.14 21.64 -1.96
C THR A 309 -20.37 22.38 -3.28
N ALA A 310 -20.57 23.70 -3.21
CA ALA A 310 -20.79 24.52 -4.39
C ALA A 310 -19.58 24.57 -5.32
N GLY A 311 -19.77 24.20 -6.58
CA GLY A 311 -18.74 24.21 -7.62
C GLY A 311 -17.96 22.91 -7.78
N GLU A 312 -18.17 21.90 -6.92
CA GLU A 312 -17.50 20.61 -7.03
C GLU A 312 -18.11 19.69 -8.10
N LEU A 313 -19.44 19.77 -8.28
CA LEU A 313 -20.26 19.06 -9.28
C LEU A 313 -21.27 20.01 -9.94
N SER A 314 -21.95 19.57 -11.00
CA SER A 314 -22.90 20.35 -11.80
C SER A 314 -24.15 20.86 -11.05
N ALA A 315 -24.49 20.26 -9.90
CA ALA A 315 -25.55 20.74 -9.01
C ALA A 315 -25.18 20.50 -7.54
N VAL A 316 -25.76 21.32 -6.66
CA VAL A 316 -25.60 21.20 -5.20
C VAL A 316 -26.85 20.55 -4.60
N VAL A 317 -26.63 19.51 -3.82
CA VAL A 317 -27.64 18.81 -3.02
C VAL A 317 -27.65 19.45 -1.62
N PRO A 318 -28.81 19.85 -1.07
CA PRO A 318 -28.86 20.36 0.29
C PRO A 318 -28.37 19.32 1.29
N GLY A 319 -27.47 19.67 2.22
CA GLY A 319 -26.98 18.76 3.25
C GLY A 319 -28.09 18.08 4.06
N GLN A 320 -29.19 18.80 4.29
CA GLN A 320 -30.41 18.29 4.93
C GLN A 320 -31.00 17.05 4.26
N PHE A 321 -30.85 16.87 2.93
CA PHE A 321 -31.30 15.65 2.25
C PHE A 321 -30.57 14.42 2.81
N PHE A 322 -29.26 14.52 3.03
CA PHE A 322 -28.48 13.39 3.52
C PHE A 322 -28.83 13.05 4.98
N THR A 323 -29.01 14.05 5.84
CA THR A 323 -29.45 13.82 7.22
C THR A 323 -30.85 13.21 7.30
N ASP A 324 -31.77 13.63 6.42
CA ASP A 324 -33.17 13.23 6.47
C ASP A 324 -33.45 11.86 5.83
N TYR A 325 -32.62 11.42 4.87
CA TYR A 325 -32.92 10.26 4.03
C TYR A 325 -31.82 9.20 3.96
N TRP A 326 -30.53 9.52 4.11
CA TRP A 326 -29.44 8.58 3.80
C TRP A 326 -29.49 7.29 4.63
N ASN A 327 -29.62 7.43 5.95
CA ASN A 327 -29.73 6.33 6.91
C ASN A 327 -31.18 6.01 7.29
N LYS A 328 -32.18 6.65 6.65
CA LYS A 328 -33.58 6.49 7.04
C LYS A 328 -34.16 5.17 6.52
N PRO A 329 -34.83 4.38 7.36
CA PRO A 329 -35.52 3.17 6.92
C PRO A 329 -36.55 3.46 5.82
N ILE A 330 -36.40 2.77 4.70
CA ILE A 330 -37.27 2.83 3.53
C ILE A 330 -38.51 1.95 3.78
N PRO A 331 -39.74 2.46 3.56
CA PRO A 331 -40.95 1.66 3.65
C PRO A 331 -40.91 0.48 2.68
N LYS A 332 -41.44 -0.67 3.11
CA LYS A 332 -41.34 -1.91 2.31
C LYS A 332 -41.92 -1.79 0.89
N PRO A 333 -43.09 -1.14 0.64
CA PRO A 333 -43.61 -0.98 -0.72
C PRO A 333 -42.66 -0.23 -1.66
N ASP A 334 -42.06 0.86 -1.17
CA ASP A 334 -41.14 1.70 -1.96
C ASP A 334 -39.82 0.96 -2.24
N PHE A 335 -39.32 0.24 -1.23
CA PHE A 335 -38.14 -0.63 -1.37
C PHE A 335 -38.37 -1.78 -2.36
N ASP A 336 -39.49 -2.48 -2.25
CA ASP A 336 -39.81 -3.63 -3.13
C ASP A 336 -40.09 -3.17 -4.57
N GLY A 337 -40.62 -1.95 -4.74
CA GLY A 337 -40.94 -1.38 -6.05
C GLY A 337 -39.74 -0.81 -6.81
N ARG A 338 -38.58 -0.63 -6.18
CA ARG A 338 -37.40 -0.01 -6.80
C ARG A 338 -36.74 -0.91 -7.87
N THR A 339 -35.93 -0.32 -8.75
CA THR A 339 -35.10 -1.11 -9.68
C THR A 339 -33.84 -1.58 -8.95
N GLN A 340 -33.52 -2.87 -8.98
CA GLN A 340 -32.39 -3.45 -8.25
C GLN A 340 -31.33 -4.10 -9.16
N PRO A 341 -30.03 -4.04 -8.82
CA PRO A 341 -29.00 -4.84 -9.44
C PRO A 341 -29.31 -6.34 -9.37
N THR A 342 -28.96 -7.08 -10.42
CA THR A 342 -29.18 -8.54 -10.52
C THR A 342 -28.38 -9.34 -9.49
N THR A 343 -27.33 -8.75 -8.93
CA THR A 343 -26.36 -9.34 -7.99
C THR A 343 -26.88 -9.45 -6.55
N TYR A 344 -27.99 -8.79 -6.19
CA TYR A 344 -28.46 -8.64 -4.79
C TYR A 344 -29.16 -9.87 -4.18
N LYS A 345 -29.12 -11.02 -4.86
CA LYS A 345 -29.87 -12.22 -4.46
C LYS A 345 -29.36 -12.79 -3.12
N GLY A 346 -30.11 -12.52 -2.04
CA GLY A 346 -29.90 -13.09 -0.71
C GLY A 346 -29.34 -12.14 0.35
N ALA A 347 -29.38 -10.82 0.13
CA ALA A 347 -29.18 -9.82 1.19
C ALA A 347 -30.36 -9.78 2.19
N ASN A 348 -30.07 -9.42 3.45
CA ASN A 348 -31.03 -9.51 4.55
C ASN A 348 -31.91 -8.25 4.70
N TRP A 349 -32.79 -7.99 3.73
CA TRP A 349 -33.70 -6.84 3.74
C TRP A 349 -34.96 -7.00 4.61
N LYS A 350 -35.03 -8.06 5.45
CA LYS A 350 -36.21 -8.35 6.27
C LYS A 350 -36.49 -7.23 7.28
N LYS A 351 -35.45 -6.80 7.99
CA LYS A 351 -35.54 -5.72 8.99
C LYS A 351 -35.55 -4.34 8.31
N ALA A 352 -36.10 -3.33 8.98
CA ALA A 352 -36.35 -2.02 8.38
C ALA A 352 -35.09 -1.14 8.34
N GLU A 353 -34.31 -1.17 9.42
CA GLU A 353 -32.98 -0.59 9.57
C GLU A 353 -31.99 -1.06 8.50
N ASN A 354 -32.20 -2.25 7.92
CA ASN A 354 -31.36 -2.74 6.84
C ASN A 354 -31.70 -2.09 5.48
N ARG A 355 -32.91 -1.53 5.32
CA ARG A 355 -33.38 -0.94 4.06
C ARG A 355 -33.14 0.57 4.06
N THR A 356 -31.90 1.00 3.91
CA THR A 356 -31.51 2.42 3.85
C THR A 356 -30.81 2.72 2.53
N LEU A 357 -30.74 4.00 2.14
CA LEU A 357 -29.98 4.38 0.94
C LEU A 357 -28.49 4.07 1.12
N ASN A 358 -27.96 4.29 2.33
CA ASN A 358 -26.62 3.87 2.74
C ASN A 358 -26.34 2.39 2.41
N ASN A 359 -27.20 1.48 2.89
CA ASN A 359 -26.99 0.05 2.74
C ASN A 359 -27.17 -0.39 1.29
N LEU A 360 -28.04 0.26 0.52
CA LEU A 360 -28.15 0.03 -0.93
C LEU A 360 -26.85 0.41 -1.65
N VAL A 361 -26.29 1.59 -1.37
CA VAL A 361 -25.04 2.06 -1.98
C VAL A 361 -23.85 1.16 -1.62
N PHE A 362 -23.67 0.78 -0.34
CA PHE A 362 -22.59 -0.14 0.04
C PHE A 362 -22.81 -1.57 -0.46
N GLN A 363 -24.06 -2.03 -0.58
CA GLN A 363 -24.37 -3.30 -1.22
C GLN A 363 -24.02 -3.29 -2.72
N ALA A 364 -24.12 -2.14 -3.41
CA ALA A 364 -23.68 -1.98 -4.80
C ALA A 364 -22.16 -2.05 -4.96
N LEU A 365 -21.39 -1.49 -4.01
CA LEU A 365 -19.93 -1.51 -4.01
C LEU A 365 -19.33 -2.89 -3.66
N GLY A 366 -20.04 -3.67 -2.83
CA GLY A 366 -19.68 -5.03 -2.47
C GLY A 366 -19.78 -5.27 -0.96
N SER A 367 -20.33 -6.42 -0.58
CA SER A 367 -20.57 -6.81 0.82
C SER A 367 -20.54 -8.32 1.02
N THR A 368 -20.69 -8.78 2.27
CA THR A 368 -20.92 -10.19 2.61
C THR A 368 -22.07 -10.83 1.82
N TYR A 369 -23.05 -10.03 1.39
CA TYR A 369 -24.22 -10.47 0.63
C TYR A 369 -24.08 -10.25 -0.89
N ASN A 370 -23.39 -9.20 -1.35
CA ASN A 370 -23.01 -9.01 -2.76
C ASN A 370 -21.49 -9.15 -2.89
N ARG A 371 -21.02 -10.38 -3.09
CA ARG A 371 -19.60 -10.67 -3.30
C ARG A 371 -19.20 -10.66 -4.78
N ALA A 372 -20.14 -10.38 -5.69
CA ALA A 372 -19.91 -10.50 -7.13
C ALA A 372 -18.88 -9.49 -7.66
N GLU A 373 -18.78 -8.33 -7.02
CA GLU A 373 -17.83 -7.26 -7.39
C GLU A 373 -16.40 -7.54 -6.88
N PHE A 374 -16.26 -8.28 -5.77
CA PHE A 374 -14.97 -8.56 -5.13
C PHE A 374 -14.02 -9.39 -5.97
N VAL A 375 -12.74 -9.12 -5.78
CA VAL A 375 -11.62 -9.96 -6.20
C VAL A 375 -10.68 -10.16 -5.01
N LEU A 376 -9.65 -10.99 -5.17
CA LEU A 376 -8.47 -10.93 -4.33
C LEU A 376 -7.43 -10.01 -4.96
N CYS A 377 -6.69 -9.29 -4.15
CA CYS A 377 -5.56 -8.49 -4.58
C CYS A 377 -4.36 -8.72 -3.65
N ASP A 378 -3.16 -8.54 -4.18
CA ASP A 378 -1.95 -8.43 -3.38
C ASP A 378 -2.08 -7.25 -2.41
N SER A 379 -1.76 -7.48 -1.13
CA SER A 379 -1.95 -6.46 -0.10
C SER A 379 -1.12 -5.19 -0.29
N GLN A 380 0.06 -5.28 -0.91
CA GLN A 380 0.91 -4.12 -1.18
C GLN A 380 0.29 -3.27 -2.30
N ILE A 381 -0.24 -3.91 -3.35
CA ILE A 381 -0.95 -3.24 -4.44
C ILE A 381 -2.22 -2.56 -3.92
N ASN A 382 -3.04 -3.26 -3.12
CA ASN A 382 -4.26 -2.67 -2.56
C ASN A 382 -3.96 -1.50 -1.62
N SER A 383 -3.00 -1.65 -0.70
CA SER A 383 -2.55 -0.55 0.18
C SER A 383 -2.19 0.72 -0.59
N TYR A 384 -1.38 0.58 -1.65
CA TYR A 384 -0.98 1.71 -2.48
C TYR A 384 -2.18 2.27 -3.27
N LYS A 385 -3.13 1.42 -3.68
CA LYS A 385 -4.39 1.84 -4.31
C LYS A 385 -5.24 2.67 -3.32
N GLU A 386 -5.48 2.22 -2.09
CA GLU A 386 -6.22 2.96 -1.03
C GLU A 386 -5.61 4.36 -0.81
N ARG A 387 -4.27 4.45 -0.77
CA ARG A 387 -3.54 5.72 -0.64
C ARG A 387 -3.69 6.65 -1.84
N VAL A 388 -3.42 6.18 -3.06
CA VAL A 388 -3.57 7.00 -4.28
C VAL A 388 -5.04 7.44 -4.47
N TRP A 389 -5.99 6.54 -4.19
CA TRP A 389 -7.43 6.80 -4.28
C TRP A 389 -7.92 7.86 -3.28
N SER A 390 -7.26 7.96 -2.12
CA SER A 390 -7.54 8.98 -1.09
C SER A 390 -6.73 10.27 -1.25
N PHE A 391 -5.99 10.44 -2.34
CA PHE A 391 -5.05 11.55 -2.56
C PHE A 391 -3.95 11.63 -1.48
N SER A 392 -3.61 10.49 -0.87
CA SER A 392 -2.47 10.32 0.03
C SER A 392 -1.23 9.92 -0.77
N SER A 393 -0.03 10.29 -0.31
CA SER A 393 1.22 9.83 -0.94
C SER A 393 1.36 8.30 -0.78
N PRO A 394 1.56 7.50 -1.85
CA PRO A 394 1.65 6.03 -1.76
C PRO A 394 2.69 5.55 -0.74
N MET A 395 3.88 6.16 -0.73
CA MET A 395 4.79 6.17 0.41
C MET A 395 4.92 7.61 0.89
N ALA A 396 4.95 7.84 2.20
CA ALA A 396 5.11 9.19 2.76
C ALA A 396 6.40 9.84 2.25
N ASP A 397 6.32 11.12 1.87
CA ASP A 397 7.39 11.82 1.14
C ASP A 397 8.71 11.90 1.92
N ASP A 398 8.63 12.07 3.25
CA ASP A 398 9.79 12.08 4.14
C ASP A 398 10.49 10.71 4.17
N LYS A 399 9.71 9.62 4.19
CA LYS A 399 10.22 8.24 4.11
C LYS A 399 10.84 7.96 2.76
N PHE A 400 10.18 8.37 1.68
CA PHE A 400 10.73 8.21 0.33
C PHE A 400 12.04 9.00 0.17
N GLU A 401 12.12 10.23 0.67
CA GLU A 401 13.36 11.02 0.70
C GLU A 401 14.44 10.37 1.58
N GLN A 402 14.08 9.85 2.76
CA GLN A 402 15.00 9.15 3.65
C GLN A 402 15.59 7.90 2.98
N TYR A 403 14.76 7.02 2.42
CA TYR A 403 15.25 5.84 1.71
C TYR A 403 16.02 6.22 0.44
N THR A 404 15.68 7.31 -0.23
CA THR A 404 16.47 7.83 -1.36
C THR A 404 17.89 8.20 -0.92
N LYS A 405 18.04 8.96 0.18
CA LYS A 405 19.35 9.31 0.76
C LYS A 405 20.14 8.07 1.21
N ASP A 406 19.48 7.14 1.89
CA ASP A 406 20.11 5.93 2.42
C ASP A 406 20.51 4.95 1.31
N VAL A 407 19.78 4.92 0.20
CA VAL A 407 20.16 4.16 -1.00
C VAL A 407 21.37 4.77 -1.70
N VAL A 408 21.36 6.07 -2.04
CA VAL A 408 22.45 6.63 -2.86
C VAL A 408 23.80 6.59 -2.14
N THR A 409 23.78 6.80 -0.83
CA THR A 409 24.98 6.65 0.03
C THR A 409 25.43 5.21 0.21
N GLY A 410 24.65 4.22 -0.23
CA GLY A 410 24.95 2.79 -0.09
C GLY A 410 24.71 2.24 1.31
N GLY A 411 23.90 2.90 2.14
CA GLY A 411 23.43 2.36 3.41
C GLY A 411 22.42 1.22 3.23
N ILE A 412 21.55 1.31 2.23
CA ILE A 412 20.60 0.23 1.87
C ILE A 412 20.58 -0.01 0.35
N THR A 413 19.97 -1.11 -0.08
CA THR A 413 19.89 -1.50 -1.50
C THR A 413 18.82 -0.70 -2.25
N SER A 414 19.08 -0.40 -3.52
CA SER A 414 18.27 0.50 -4.34
C SER A 414 16.88 -0.01 -4.71
N ASN A 415 16.62 -1.31 -4.55
CA ASN A 415 15.28 -1.87 -4.67
C ASN A 415 14.28 -1.27 -3.66
N VAL A 416 14.71 -0.77 -2.50
CA VAL A 416 13.83 -0.21 -1.46
C VAL A 416 12.96 0.93 -1.99
N HIS A 417 13.55 2.02 -2.53
CA HIS A 417 12.76 3.13 -3.07
C HIS A 417 12.22 2.84 -4.48
N LEU A 418 12.93 2.02 -5.28
CA LEU A 418 12.45 1.67 -6.62
C LEU A 418 11.19 0.81 -6.54
N SER A 419 11.04 -0.04 -5.52
CA SER A 419 9.80 -0.77 -5.22
C SER A 419 8.62 0.18 -5.01
N ALA A 420 8.78 1.28 -4.28
CA ALA A 420 7.67 2.22 -4.04
C ALA A 420 7.14 2.85 -5.34
N ILE A 421 8.05 3.23 -6.25
CA ILE A 421 7.71 3.72 -7.60
C ILE A 421 7.03 2.60 -8.40
N ARG A 422 7.60 1.39 -8.41
CA ARG A 422 7.05 0.21 -9.10
C ARG A 422 5.64 -0.15 -8.63
N THR A 423 5.40 -0.22 -7.32
CA THR A 423 4.09 -0.57 -6.75
C THR A 423 3.05 0.49 -7.10
N THR A 424 3.41 1.77 -7.06
CA THR A 424 2.51 2.86 -7.49
C THR A 424 2.16 2.77 -8.98
N LEU A 425 3.12 2.41 -9.86
CA LEU A 425 2.84 2.13 -11.27
C LEU A 425 1.97 0.87 -11.45
N ALA A 426 2.17 -0.15 -10.61
CA ALA A 426 1.39 -1.39 -10.64
C ALA A 426 -0.07 -1.19 -10.22
N VAL A 427 -0.39 -0.22 -9.36
CA VAL A 427 -1.79 0.21 -9.10
C VAL A 427 -2.50 0.56 -10.40
N PHE A 428 -1.86 1.33 -11.28
CA PHE A 428 -2.44 1.68 -12.58
C PHE A 428 -2.46 0.48 -13.54
N SER A 429 -1.47 -0.41 -13.53
CA SER A 429 -1.55 -1.68 -14.26
C SER A 429 -2.72 -2.56 -13.79
N TYR A 430 -3.03 -2.56 -12.49
CA TYR A 430 -4.14 -3.28 -11.88
C TYR A 430 -5.48 -2.69 -12.32
N LEU A 431 -5.69 -1.37 -12.17
CA LEU A 431 -6.93 -0.70 -12.55
C LEU A 431 -7.26 -0.83 -14.05
N ASN A 432 -6.22 -0.90 -14.91
CA ASN A 432 -6.36 -1.12 -16.35
C ASN A 432 -6.48 -2.59 -16.77
N ASN A 433 -6.44 -3.55 -15.83
CA ASN A 433 -6.72 -4.94 -16.15
C ASN A 433 -8.18 -5.09 -16.59
N ALA A 434 -8.44 -5.77 -17.70
CA ALA A 434 -9.76 -5.81 -18.33
C ALA A 434 -10.89 -6.28 -17.40
N GLU A 435 -10.65 -7.26 -16.52
CA GLU A 435 -11.65 -7.74 -15.56
C GLU A 435 -11.85 -6.74 -14.40
N ILE A 436 -10.79 -6.05 -13.96
CA ILE A 436 -10.86 -4.98 -12.95
C ILE A 436 -11.62 -3.77 -13.51
N SER A 437 -11.27 -3.28 -14.70
CA SER A 437 -11.96 -2.17 -15.36
C SER A 437 -13.45 -2.47 -15.59
N LYS A 438 -13.79 -3.72 -15.93
CA LYS A 438 -15.17 -4.18 -16.07
C LYS A 438 -15.92 -4.15 -14.74
N ARG A 439 -15.32 -4.65 -13.66
CA ARG A 439 -15.92 -4.61 -12.30
C ARG A 439 -16.05 -3.20 -11.76
N LEU A 440 -15.09 -2.32 -12.06
CA LEU A 440 -15.14 -0.91 -11.69
C LEU A 440 -16.38 -0.25 -12.30
N LYS A 441 -16.57 -0.40 -13.62
CA LYS A 441 -17.78 0.08 -14.32
C LYS A 441 -19.06 -0.54 -13.76
N GLN A 442 -19.06 -1.84 -13.44
CA GLN A 442 -20.22 -2.53 -12.86
C GLN A 442 -20.58 -1.99 -11.48
N ALA A 443 -19.61 -1.79 -10.59
CA ALA A 443 -19.82 -1.19 -9.26
C ALA A 443 -20.34 0.26 -9.37
N VAL A 444 -19.75 1.08 -10.23
CA VAL A 444 -20.22 2.45 -10.50
C VAL A 444 -21.65 2.45 -11.03
N ALA A 445 -21.98 1.59 -11.99
CA ALA A 445 -23.33 1.46 -12.55
C ALA A 445 -24.36 0.93 -11.54
N ASN A 446 -23.97 0.01 -10.64
CA ASN A 446 -24.83 -0.48 -9.57
C ASN A 446 -25.15 0.64 -8.56
N VAL A 447 -24.16 1.46 -8.15
CA VAL A 447 -24.41 2.61 -7.26
C VAL A 447 -25.28 3.64 -7.97
N LYS A 448 -25.01 3.96 -9.23
CA LYS A 448 -25.85 4.83 -10.06
C LYS A 448 -27.31 4.37 -10.07
N LEU A 449 -27.54 3.07 -10.27
CA LEU A 449 -28.89 2.49 -10.30
C LEU A 449 -29.64 2.67 -8.97
N GLU A 450 -28.96 2.51 -7.83
CA GLU A 450 -29.59 2.72 -6.52
C GLU A 450 -29.90 4.19 -6.26
N LEU A 451 -28.98 5.09 -6.60
CA LEU A 451 -29.20 6.54 -6.49
C LEU A 451 -30.33 7.03 -7.42
N ALA A 452 -30.52 6.41 -8.58
CA ALA A 452 -31.60 6.72 -9.51
C ALA A 452 -33.00 6.36 -8.96
N ASN A 453 -33.09 5.52 -7.93
CA ASN A 453 -34.37 5.20 -7.28
C ASN A 453 -34.84 6.28 -6.29
N VAL A 454 -34.01 7.26 -5.91
CA VAL A 454 -34.33 8.26 -4.86
C VAL A 454 -35.63 9.04 -5.12
N PRO A 455 -35.95 9.50 -6.36
CA PRO A 455 -37.24 10.13 -6.64
C PRO A 455 -38.43 9.22 -6.37
N LYS A 456 -38.31 7.91 -6.63
CA LYS A 456 -39.35 6.92 -6.34
C LYS A 456 -39.47 6.59 -4.86
N ILE A 457 -38.34 6.52 -4.16
CA ILE A 457 -38.26 6.04 -2.77
C ILE A 457 -38.58 7.15 -1.74
N HIS A 458 -38.19 8.39 -2.02
CA HIS A 458 -38.28 9.50 -1.08
C HIS A 458 -39.08 10.70 -1.58
N ASN A 459 -39.57 10.67 -2.83
CA ASN A 459 -40.20 11.81 -3.51
C ASN A 459 -39.29 13.06 -3.53
N GLN A 460 -37.98 12.85 -3.61
CA GLN A 460 -36.95 13.89 -3.72
C GLN A 460 -36.20 13.75 -5.04
N ASN A 461 -36.06 14.84 -5.80
CA ASN A 461 -35.31 14.81 -7.05
C ASN A 461 -34.08 15.72 -7.00
N HIS A 462 -32.92 15.09 -6.75
CA HIS A 462 -31.61 15.73 -6.75
C HIS A 462 -30.66 15.17 -7.83
N ASN A 463 -31.15 14.33 -8.76
CA ASN A 463 -30.36 13.69 -9.82
C ASN A 463 -29.05 13.03 -9.32
N LEU A 464 -29.09 12.37 -8.15
CA LEU A 464 -27.90 11.82 -7.48
C LEU A 464 -27.14 10.80 -8.33
N ASP A 465 -27.83 10.09 -9.22
CA ASP A 465 -27.28 9.14 -10.17
C ASP A 465 -26.39 9.82 -11.23
N THR A 466 -26.81 11.00 -11.68
CA THR A 466 -26.06 11.84 -12.63
C THR A 466 -24.87 12.49 -11.93
N LEU A 467 -25.06 13.00 -10.71
CA LEU A 467 -23.98 13.56 -9.89
C LEU A 467 -22.93 12.50 -9.50
N TRP A 468 -23.34 11.26 -9.25
CA TRP A 468 -22.41 10.15 -8.98
C TRP A 468 -21.58 9.77 -10.21
N GLU A 469 -22.18 9.78 -11.41
CA GLU A 469 -21.46 9.55 -12.65
C GLU A 469 -20.41 10.66 -12.91
N GLU A 470 -20.80 11.92 -12.71
CA GLU A 470 -19.92 13.08 -12.80
C GLU A 470 -18.78 13.00 -11.79
N PHE A 471 -19.10 12.74 -10.52
CA PHE A 471 -18.14 12.55 -9.44
C PHE A 471 -17.14 11.44 -9.76
N MET A 472 -17.60 10.24 -10.13
CA MET A 472 -16.70 9.12 -10.41
C MET A 472 -15.80 9.37 -11.62
N LYS A 473 -16.28 10.10 -12.63
CA LYS A 473 -15.46 10.54 -13.75
C LYS A 473 -14.37 11.53 -13.31
N LYS A 474 -14.73 12.55 -12.54
CA LYS A 474 -13.78 13.55 -11.98
C LYS A 474 -12.75 12.89 -11.07
N HIS A 475 -13.21 12.13 -10.08
CA HIS A 475 -12.38 11.46 -9.08
C HIS A 475 -11.36 10.51 -9.71
N MET A 476 -11.73 9.72 -10.72
CA MET A 476 -10.75 8.83 -11.39
C MET A 476 -9.64 9.61 -12.12
N GLU A 477 -9.93 10.77 -12.71
CA GLU A 477 -8.91 11.63 -13.31
C GLU A 477 -7.99 12.26 -12.25
N GLU A 478 -8.56 12.68 -11.11
CA GLU A 478 -7.79 13.20 -9.96
C GLU A 478 -6.89 12.12 -9.34
N VAL A 479 -7.36 10.88 -9.20
CA VAL A 479 -6.57 9.70 -8.77
C VAL A 479 -5.39 9.45 -9.70
N LYS A 480 -5.60 9.59 -11.01
CA LYS A 480 -4.56 9.47 -12.04
C LYS A 480 -3.54 10.61 -11.95
N ASP A 481 -3.99 11.85 -11.82
CA ASP A 481 -3.11 13.02 -11.79
C ASP A 481 -2.32 13.13 -10.46
N HIS A 482 -2.93 12.82 -9.32
CA HIS A 482 -2.24 12.72 -8.02
C HIS A 482 -1.16 11.64 -8.02
N GLY A 483 -1.48 10.43 -8.50
CA GLY A 483 -0.50 9.35 -8.62
C GLY A 483 0.65 9.71 -9.57
N LYS A 484 0.36 10.40 -10.67
CA LYS A 484 1.34 10.92 -11.62
C LYS A 484 2.24 11.99 -11.00
N GLU A 485 1.69 12.95 -10.25
CA GLU A 485 2.46 13.98 -9.57
C GLU A 485 3.46 13.35 -8.58
N TRP A 486 2.98 12.47 -7.70
CA TRP A 486 3.84 11.81 -6.72
C TRP A 486 4.95 10.99 -7.40
N LEU A 487 4.61 10.26 -8.48
CA LEU A 487 5.58 9.51 -9.26
C LEU A 487 6.65 10.42 -9.89
N THR A 488 6.26 11.50 -10.55
CA THR A 488 7.19 12.48 -11.14
C THR A 488 8.09 13.12 -10.08
N LYS A 489 7.53 13.53 -8.94
CA LYS A 489 8.26 14.10 -7.80
C LYS A 489 9.32 13.12 -7.26
N SER A 490 8.90 11.89 -6.97
CA SER A 490 9.74 10.82 -6.44
C SER A 490 10.86 10.39 -7.40
N ILE A 491 10.54 10.24 -8.69
CA ILE A 491 11.53 9.94 -9.73
C ILE A 491 12.57 11.07 -9.86
N ASN A 492 12.14 12.33 -9.88
CA ASN A 492 13.05 13.48 -9.98
C ASN A 492 13.97 13.61 -8.76
N LEU A 493 13.44 13.40 -7.55
CA LEU A 493 14.21 13.37 -6.31
C LEU A 493 15.31 12.29 -6.37
N ALA A 494 14.94 11.07 -6.77
CA ALA A 494 15.88 9.96 -6.91
C ALA A 494 16.93 10.23 -8.01
N LYS A 495 16.51 10.66 -9.21
CA LYS A 495 17.42 11.01 -10.33
C LYS A 495 18.46 12.05 -9.90
N LYS A 496 18.03 13.09 -9.16
CA LYS A 496 18.93 14.11 -8.61
C LYS A 496 19.90 13.52 -7.59
N ALA A 497 19.41 12.77 -6.61
CA ALA A 497 20.26 12.18 -5.57
C ALA A 497 21.34 11.24 -6.16
N TYR A 498 20.98 10.44 -7.18
CA TYR A 498 21.93 9.60 -7.91
C TYR A 498 22.96 10.41 -8.70
N ALA A 499 22.56 11.50 -9.35
CA ALA A 499 23.48 12.37 -10.09
C ALA A 499 24.50 13.06 -9.15
N ASP A 500 24.02 13.57 -8.02
CA ASP A 500 24.85 14.21 -7.00
C ASP A 500 25.85 13.22 -6.38
N GLU A 501 25.46 11.96 -6.14
CA GLU A 501 26.39 10.93 -5.65
C GLU A 501 27.38 10.44 -6.73
N LYS A 502 26.92 10.23 -7.97
CA LYS A 502 27.80 9.85 -9.09
C LYS A 502 28.93 10.87 -9.27
N LYS A 503 28.63 12.17 -9.14
CA LYS A 503 29.64 13.24 -9.18
C LYS A 503 30.71 13.09 -8.09
N LYS A 504 30.35 12.66 -6.87
CA LYS A 504 31.31 12.38 -5.79
C LYS A 504 32.17 11.16 -6.11
N LEU A 505 31.56 10.07 -6.60
CA LEU A 505 32.29 8.85 -6.96
C LEU A 505 33.28 9.09 -8.12
N GLU A 506 32.90 9.86 -9.14
CA GLU A 506 33.82 10.22 -10.24
C GLU A 506 35.00 11.08 -9.74
N ALA A 507 34.79 11.96 -8.75
CA ALA A 507 35.88 12.69 -8.11
C ALA A 507 36.83 11.77 -7.33
N ILE A 508 36.29 10.84 -6.53
CA ILE A 508 37.07 9.80 -5.83
C ILE A 508 37.86 8.94 -6.83
N LYS A 509 37.22 8.50 -7.91
CA LYS A 509 37.84 7.74 -9.01
C LYS A 509 38.99 8.50 -9.67
N ALA A 510 38.82 9.80 -9.92
CA ALA A 510 39.88 10.65 -10.44
C ALA A 510 41.06 10.77 -9.47
N ASP A 511 40.81 10.88 -8.16
CA ASP A 511 41.87 10.95 -7.16
C ASP A 511 42.60 9.62 -6.94
N LEU A 512 41.88 8.49 -6.93
CA LEU A 512 42.49 7.16 -6.91
C LEU A 512 43.40 6.91 -8.12
N LYS A 513 42.98 7.36 -9.32
CA LYS A 513 43.80 7.26 -10.55
C LYS A 513 45.10 8.08 -10.49
N LYS A 514 45.19 9.12 -9.66
CA LYS A 514 46.42 9.89 -9.47
C LYS A 514 47.45 9.19 -8.58
N GLY A 515 47.08 8.10 -7.89
CA GLY A 515 47.99 7.35 -7.01
C GLY A 515 48.47 8.14 -5.78
N THR A 516 47.72 9.15 -5.33
CA THR A 516 48.13 10.08 -4.25
C THR A 516 48.24 9.42 -2.87
N LYS A 517 47.55 8.29 -2.65
CA LYS A 517 47.74 7.44 -1.47
C LYS A 517 48.73 6.31 -1.79
N ASN A 518 49.78 6.16 -0.98
CA ASN A 518 50.63 4.97 -0.98
C ASN A 518 49.80 3.72 -0.65
N GLN A 519 49.99 2.63 -1.40
CA GLN A 519 49.32 1.34 -1.21
C GLN A 519 49.38 0.86 0.26
N ALA A 520 50.50 1.01 0.95
CA ALA A 520 50.64 0.61 2.35
C ALA A 520 49.68 1.36 3.30
N ALA A 521 49.32 2.60 2.98
CA ALA A 521 48.32 3.36 3.74
C ALA A 521 46.89 2.87 3.42
N ILE A 522 46.60 2.55 2.16
CA ILE A 522 45.33 1.94 1.72
C ILE A 522 45.11 0.60 2.43
N ASP A 523 46.11 -0.27 2.47
CA ASP A 523 46.02 -1.59 3.09
C ASP A 523 45.79 -1.51 4.60
N LYS A 524 46.44 -0.54 5.28
CA LYS A 524 46.23 -0.27 6.72
C LYS A 524 44.84 0.28 7.01
N GLU A 525 44.35 1.22 6.20
CA GLU A 525 43.00 1.78 6.32
C GLU A 525 41.94 0.68 6.09
N LYS A 526 42.15 -0.16 5.07
CA LYS A 526 41.31 -1.32 4.75
C LYS A 526 41.27 -2.35 5.87
N ALA A 527 42.42 -2.76 6.42
CA ALA A 527 42.46 -3.71 7.54
C ALA A 527 41.72 -3.20 8.79
N THR A 528 41.74 -1.88 9.02
CA THR A 528 40.98 -1.23 10.10
C THR A 528 39.47 -1.30 9.84
N LEU A 529 39.05 -1.02 8.60
CA LEU A 529 37.65 -1.12 8.17
C LEU A 529 37.14 -2.57 8.19
N ASP A 530 37.94 -3.55 7.74
CA ASP A 530 37.56 -4.97 7.73
C ASP A 530 37.27 -5.49 9.15
N ALA A 531 38.07 -5.06 10.15
CA ALA A 531 37.81 -5.36 11.57
C ALA A 531 36.51 -4.71 12.08
N SER A 532 36.23 -3.47 11.67
CA SER A 532 34.99 -2.75 11.98
C SER A 532 33.76 -3.43 11.35
N ILE A 533 33.84 -3.76 10.06
CA ILE A 533 32.82 -4.46 9.28
C ILE A 533 32.50 -5.82 9.92
N LYS A 534 33.51 -6.60 10.34
CA LYS A 534 33.29 -7.89 11.02
C LYS A 534 32.49 -7.73 12.32
N LYS A 535 32.80 -6.70 13.13
CA LYS A 535 32.07 -6.39 14.37
C LYS A 535 30.63 -5.93 14.09
N LEU A 536 30.43 -5.09 13.07
CA LEU A 536 29.11 -4.62 12.66
C LEU A 536 28.26 -5.76 12.08
N GLN A 537 28.86 -6.70 11.35
CA GLN A 537 28.15 -7.86 10.81
C GLN A 537 27.66 -8.81 11.92
N THR A 538 28.40 -8.95 13.02
CA THR A 538 27.88 -9.68 14.20
C THR A 538 26.67 -8.99 14.83
N LYS A 539 26.65 -7.65 14.88
CA LYS A 539 25.49 -6.88 15.38
C LYS A 539 24.28 -6.98 14.46
N GLU A 540 24.51 -6.90 13.16
CA GLU A 540 23.46 -6.94 12.14
C GLU A 540 22.74 -8.30 12.13
N ARG A 541 23.49 -9.42 12.09
CA ARG A 541 22.90 -10.77 12.27
C ARG A 541 22.16 -10.97 13.60
N ALA A 542 22.62 -10.33 14.68
CA ALA A 542 21.95 -10.40 15.97
C ALA A 542 20.61 -9.63 15.96
N ALA A 543 20.52 -8.55 15.19
CA ALA A 543 19.28 -7.81 14.99
C ALA A 543 18.34 -8.52 13.99
N GLU A 544 18.88 -9.11 12.91
CA GLU A 544 18.16 -9.98 11.98
C GLU A 544 17.48 -11.13 12.74
N LYS A 545 18.24 -11.85 13.57
CA LYS A 545 17.70 -12.89 14.44
C LYS A 545 16.63 -12.36 15.42
N ALA A 546 16.76 -11.13 15.90
CA ALA A 546 15.76 -10.54 16.79
C ALA A 546 14.42 -10.25 16.06
N VAL A 547 14.46 -9.99 14.75
CA VAL A 547 13.26 -9.92 13.89
C VAL A 547 12.64 -11.31 13.76
N GLU A 548 13.41 -12.33 13.37
CA GLU A 548 12.94 -13.72 13.28
C GLU A 548 12.28 -14.18 14.60
N ASP A 549 12.97 -13.98 15.73
CA ASP A 549 12.48 -14.33 17.07
C ASP A 549 11.24 -13.51 17.52
N ALA A 550 10.97 -12.36 16.88
CA ALA A 550 9.79 -11.53 17.13
C ALA A 550 8.61 -11.92 16.23
N GLU A 551 8.84 -12.15 14.93
CA GLU A 551 7.85 -12.74 14.01
C GLU A 551 7.30 -14.05 14.58
N ASP A 552 8.18 -14.89 15.10
CA ASP A 552 7.84 -16.20 15.68
C ASP A 552 7.02 -16.09 16.99
N LYS A 553 7.05 -14.93 17.68
CA LYS A 553 6.17 -14.59 18.81
C LYS A 553 4.85 -13.97 18.36
N VAL A 554 4.89 -13.05 17.40
CA VAL A 554 3.70 -12.44 16.77
C VAL A 554 2.83 -13.53 16.17
N ALA A 555 3.43 -14.51 15.53
CA ALA A 555 2.82 -15.76 15.16
C ALA A 555 2.11 -16.37 16.38
N LYS A 556 2.84 -16.83 17.40
CA LYS A 556 2.27 -17.63 18.51
C LYS A 556 1.26 -16.87 19.39
N ALA A 557 1.16 -15.55 19.28
CA ALA A 557 0.25 -14.71 20.03
C ALA A 557 -1.15 -14.55 19.41
N THR A 558 -2.13 -14.33 20.29
CA THR A 558 -3.55 -14.05 19.98
C THR A 558 -4.04 -12.86 20.81
N GLY A 559 -5.18 -12.26 20.40
CA GLY A 559 -5.82 -11.15 21.11
C GLY A 559 -4.88 -9.96 21.36
N ALA A 560 -5.08 -9.28 22.50
CA ALA A 560 -4.27 -8.14 22.94
C ALA A 560 -2.76 -8.43 22.97
N LYS A 561 -2.34 -9.65 23.34
CA LYS A 561 -0.92 -10.02 23.32
C LYS A 561 -0.30 -9.88 21.92
N LYS A 562 -1.07 -10.17 20.86
CA LYS A 562 -0.59 -10.06 19.47
C LYS A 562 -0.28 -8.60 19.09
N LYS A 563 -1.06 -7.62 19.57
CA LYS A 563 -0.80 -6.18 19.36
C LYS A 563 0.54 -5.77 20.03
N THR A 564 0.80 -6.25 21.24
CA THR A 564 2.07 -6.02 21.95
C THR A 564 3.27 -6.66 21.26
N GLU A 565 3.17 -7.94 20.87
CA GLU A 565 4.27 -8.62 20.16
C GLU A 565 4.52 -7.98 18.78
N LYS A 566 3.48 -7.49 18.08
CA LYS A 566 3.62 -6.80 16.77
C LYS A 566 4.43 -5.51 16.91
N LYS A 567 4.15 -4.71 17.95
CA LYS A 567 4.95 -3.53 18.28
C LYS A 567 6.41 -3.88 18.60
N ALA A 568 6.66 -5.05 19.22
CA ALA A 568 8.01 -5.54 19.47
C ALA A 568 8.72 -5.99 18.18
N GLN A 569 8.00 -6.63 17.24
CA GLN A 569 8.50 -6.95 15.90
C GLN A 569 8.87 -5.69 15.11
N GLU A 570 7.96 -4.72 15.01
CA GLU A 570 8.20 -3.43 14.34
C GLU A 570 9.46 -2.72 14.89
N GLN A 571 9.67 -2.77 16.21
CA GLN A 571 10.86 -2.20 16.82
C GLN A 571 12.13 -3.04 16.56
N ALA A 572 12.05 -4.37 16.45
CA ALA A 572 13.16 -5.20 16.03
C ALA A 572 13.57 -4.91 14.57
N GLU A 573 12.59 -4.72 13.66
CA GLU A 573 12.83 -4.36 12.26
C GLU A 573 13.50 -2.98 12.13
N VAL A 574 13.09 -2.00 12.94
CA VAL A 574 13.76 -0.69 13.05
C VAL A 574 15.23 -0.84 13.46
N GLU A 575 15.56 -1.69 14.43
CA GLU A 575 16.94 -1.90 14.88
C GLU A 575 17.77 -2.72 13.87
N HIS A 576 17.19 -3.72 13.19
CA HIS A 576 17.85 -4.44 12.10
C HIS A 576 18.18 -3.48 10.94
N TYR A 577 17.23 -2.65 10.51
CA TYR A 577 17.46 -1.63 9.50
C TYR A 577 18.60 -0.67 9.88
N LYS A 578 18.66 -0.19 11.13
CA LYS A 578 19.76 0.65 11.63
C LYS A 578 21.11 -0.09 11.60
N ALA A 579 21.13 -1.35 12.01
CA ALA A 579 22.34 -2.16 12.04
C ALA A 579 22.87 -2.44 10.63
N LEU A 580 21.98 -2.85 9.71
CA LEU A 580 22.27 -3.06 8.28
C LEU A 580 22.78 -1.78 7.61
N LYS A 581 22.10 -0.65 7.82
CA LYS A 581 22.54 0.67 7.34
C LYS A 581 23.96 1.01 7.82
N THR A 582 24.23 0.81 9.11
CA THR A 582 25.55 1.10 9.70
C THR A 582 26.64 0.19 9.12
N LEU A 583 26.36 -1.11 8.99
CA LEU A 583 27.26 -2.09 8.36
C LEU A 583 27.59 -1.70 6.91
N ASN A 584 26.59 -1.34 6.11
CA ASN A 584 26.77 -1.05 4.69
C ASN A 584 27.48 0.29 4.45
N LEU A 585 27.22 1.31 5.28
CA LEU A 585 27.98 2.56 5.25
C LEU A 585 29.47 2.33 5.60
N GLU A 586 29.78 1.39 6.49
CA GLU A 586 31.18 1.01 6.78
C GLU A 586 31.83 0.26 5.60
N LYS A 587 31.11 -0.69 4.98
CA LYS A 587 31.55 -1.34 3.73
C LYS A 587 31.79 -0.32 2.61
N ARG A 588 30.92 0.69 2.47
CA ARG A 588 31.06 1.76 1.48
C ARG A 588 32.37 2.53 1.65
N LYS A 589 32.83 2.78 2.88
CA LYS A 589 34.16 3.38 3.14
C LYS A 589 35.28 2.51 2.58
N ALA A 590 35.22 1.19 2.77
CA ALA A 590 36.21 0.27 2.21
C ALA A 590 36.15 0.18 0.68
N HIS A 591 34.95 0.29 0.09
CA HIS A 591 34.78 0.29 -1.36
C HIS A 591 35.45 1.50 -2.01
N VAL A 592 35.31 2.71 -1.44
CA VAL A 592 35.88 3.94 -2.03
C VAL A 592 37.41 4.05 -1.92
N LEU A 593 38.09 3.05 -1.37
CA LEU A 593 39.56 2.94 -1.38
C LEU A 593 40.12 2.19 -2.60
N VAL A 594 39.27 1.53 -3.38
CA VAL A 594 39.69 0.65 -4.49
C VAL A 594 39.04 1.09 -5.79
N LEU A 595 39.84 1.44 -6.80
CA LEU A 595 39.37 2.00 -8.06
C LEU A 595 38.26 1.16 -8.72
N LYS A 596 38.47 -0.15 -8.84
CA LYS A 596 37.47 -1.09 -9.41
C LYS A 596 36.13 -1.04 -8.67
N ASN A 597 36.15 -0.99 -7.34
CA ASN A 597 34.93 -0.96 -6.55
C ASN A 597 34.18 0.39 -6.76
N VAL A 598 34.90 1.49 -7.01
CA VAL A 598 34.29 2.78 -7.37
C VAL A 598 33.66 2.73 -8.76
N ASP A 599 34.29 2.08 -9.73
CA ASP A 599 33.68 1.82 -11.04
C ASP A 599 32.39 0.97 -10.91
N ASP A 600 32.44 -0.14 -10.16
CA ASP A 600 31.26 -0.99 -9.88
C ASP A 600 30.12 -0.20 -9.21
N LEU A 601 30.44 0.77 -8.34
CA LEU A 601 29.45 1.66 -7.71
C LEU A 601 28.84 2.66 -8.70
N ILE A 602 29.64 3.24 -9.59
CA ILE A 602 29.16 4.14 -10.65
C ILE A 602 28.24 3.40 -11.61
N ASP A 603 28.58 2.17 -11.98
CA ASP A 603 27.74 1.33 -12.85
C ASP A 603 26.40 0.96 -12.21
N ASN A 604 26.38 0.67 -10.91
CA ASN A 604 25.13 0.46 -10.18
C ASN A 604 24.25 1.72 -10.12
N ILE A 605 24.85 2.91 -10.02
CA ILE A 605 24.11 4.17 -10.17
C ILE A 605 23.55 4.32 -11.60
N ASN A 606 24.36 4.02 -12.63
CA ASN A 606 23.91 4.07 -14.03
C ASN A 606 22.70 3.15 -14.28
N ILE A 607 22.71 1.94 -13.70
CA ILE A 607 21.59 0.98 -13.77
C ILE A 607 20.33 1.57 -13.10
N ALA A 608 20.45 2.13 -11.89
CA ALA A 608 19.32 2.73 -11.19
C ALA A 608 18.76 3.97 -11.91
N GLN A 609 19.63 4.82 -12.48
CA GLN A 609 19.22 5.95 -13.31
C GLN A 609 18.48 5.49 -14.58
N LYS A 610 18.97 4.43 -15.25
CA LYS A 610 18.26 3.83 -16.39
C LYS A 610 16.88 3.29 -16.00
N GLN A 611 16.76 2.66 -14.83
CA GLN A 611 15.47 2.17 -14.31
C GLN A 611 14.49 3.33 -14.05
N LEU A 612 14.97 4.44 -13.48
CA LEU A 612 14.17 5.65 -13.25
C LEU A 612 13.69 6.30 -14.54
N THR A 613 14.52 6.37 -15.58
CA THR A 613 14.10 6.83 -16.92
C THR A 613 13.06 5.87 -17.55
N GLY A 614 13.18 4.57 -17.29
CA GLY A 614 12.15 3.58 -17.65
C GLY A 614 10.82 3.91 -16.98
N TYR A 615 10.81 4.12 -15.66
CA TYR A 615 9.60 4.50 -14.92
C TYR A 615 9.02 5.84 -15.39
N GLU A 616 9.86 6.86 -15.64
CA GLU A 616 9.43 8.15 -16.18
C GLU A 616 8.69 8.01 -17.53
N THR A 617 9.13 7.06 -18.37
CA THR A 617 8.47 6.71 -19.62
C THR A 617 7.10 6.04 -19.40
N GLU A 618 6.94 5.24 -18.34
CA GLU A 618 5.66 4.63 -17.97
C GLU A 618 4.71 5.62 -17.29
N VAL A 619 5.23 6.58 -16.51
CA VAL A 619 4.46 7.70 -15.94
C VAL A 619 3.78 8.53 -17.04
N ALA A 620 4.46 8.73 -18.17
CA ALA A 620 3.87 9.42 -19.33
C ALA A 620 2.73 8.64 -20.02
N LYS A 621 2.65 7.32 -19.81
CA LYS A 621 1.61 6.42 -20.37
C LYS A 621 0.45 6.16 -19.40
N LEU A 622 0.49 6.75 -18.19
CA LEU A 622 -0.54 6.51 -17.19
C LEU A 622 -1.92 6.91 -17.70
N LYS A 623 -2.85 6.00 -17.49
CA LYS A 623 -4.27 6.11 -17.79
C LYS A 623 -5.04 5.43 -16.68
N VAL A 624 -6.29 5.80 -16.52
CA VAL A 624 -7.29 5.08 -15.72
C VAL A 624 -8.37 4.54 -16.66
N PRO A 625 -9.07 3.46 -16.29
CA PRO A 625 -10.29 3.10 -17.01
C PRO A 625 -11.32 4.22 -16.88
N SER A 626 -12.12 4.47 -17.93
CA SER A 626 -13.34 5.26 -17.79
C SER A 626 -14.22 4.60 -16.72
N ALA A 627 -14.66 5.39 -15.73
CA ALA A 627 -15.58 4.93 -14.69
C ALA A 627 -16.96 4.54 -15.25
N VAL A 628 -17.29 5.09 -16.43
CA VAL A 628 -18.54 4.95 -17.17
C VAL A 628 -18.28 4.21 -18.48
#